data_AF-A0A543G6C7-F1
#
_entry.id   AF-A0A543G6C7-F1
#
_cell.length_a   1.000
_cell.length_b   1.000
_cell.length_c   1.000
_cell.angle_alpha   90.00
_cell.angle_beta   90.00
_cell.angle_gamma   90.00
#
_symmetry.space_group_name_H-M   'P 1'
#
loop_
_entity.id
_entity.type
_entity.pdbx_description
1 polymer ?
#
loop_
_entity_poly.entity_id
_entity_poly.type
_entity_poly.pdbx_seq_one_letter_code
_entity_poly.pdbx_strand_id
1 'polypeptide(L)'
;MNITKKFRVVKKGDNPALGNFVRYYLHQNQVAMKTVSDGLGVRYSTLNNYLKNTSFQFTILWRMSQIVNYNFLMDLGEWLGIPYETKAEKALKEQLESLHKENQALQKENELLRELLKR
;
A
#
# COMPACT_ATOMS: atom_id res chain seq x y z
N MET A 1 -2.40 28.81 30.18
CA MET A 1 -2.11 28.90 28.73
C MET A 1 -2.56 27.60 28.09
N ASN A 2 -3.69 27.58 27.37
CA ASN A 2 -4.15 26.38 26.67
C ASN A 2 -3.21 26.15 25.48
N ILE A 3 -2.25 25.24 25.61
CA ILE A 3 -1.40 24.83 24.49
C ILE A 3 -2.28 24.00 23.57
N THR A 4 -2.92 24.64 22.60
CA THR A 4 -3.66 23.95 21.55
C THR A 4 -2.67 23.01 20.86
N LYS A 5 -2.92 21.70 20.92
CA LYS A 5 -2.06 20.68 20.30
C LYS A 5 -2.08 20.88 18.79
N LYS A 6 -1.12 21.64 18.25
CA LYS A 6 -1.07 22.09 16.85
C LYS A 6 -1.23 20.94 15.84
N PHE A 7 -0.77 19.74 16.18
CA PHE A 7 -0.87 18.52 15.37
C PHE A 7 -2.27 17.89 15.32
N ARG A 8 -3.24 18.37 16.11
CA ARG A 8 -4.64 17.93 16.06
C ARG A 8 -5.52 18.83 15.19
N VAL A 9 -4.99 19.97 14.73
CA VAL A 9 -5.70 20.88 13.84
C VAL A 9 -5.66 20.28 12.44
N VAL A 10 -6.79 19.81 11.95
CA VAL A 10 -6.93 19.26 10.60
C VAL A 10 -6.88 20.39 9.58
N LYS A 11 -6.04 20.25 8.57
CA LYS A 11 -5.88 21.16 7.45
C LYS A 11 -6.27 20.48 6.14
N LYS A 12 -6.53 21.29 5.11
CA LYS A 12 -6.77 20.80 3.75
C LYS A 12 -5.48 20.13 3.24
N GLY A 13 -5.59 18.87 2.80
CA GLY A 13 -4.45 18.06 2.34
C GLY A 13 -3.78 17.23 3.44
N ASP A 14 -4.31 17.23 4.67
CA ASP A 14 -3.82 16.34 5.73
C ASP A 14 -4.15 14.87 5.44
N ASN A 15 -3.42 13.99 6.12
CA ASN A 15 -3.65 12.55 6.05
C ASN A 15 -5.08 12.18 6.45
N PRO A 16 -5.64 11.08 5.90
CA PRO A 16 -6.92 10.57 6.36
C PRO A 16 -6.84 10.23 7.86
N ALA A 17 -7.99 10.28 8.54
CA ALA A 17 -8.07 9.84 9.92
C ALA A 17 -7.66 8.37 10.03
N LEU A 18 -6.46 8.11 10.55
CA LEU A 18 -5.77 6.82 10.43
C LEU A 18 -6.58 5.68 11.07
N GLY A 19 -7.23 5.94 12.20
CA GLY A 19 -8.11 4.97 12.86
C GLY A 19 -9.32 4.58 12.02
N ASN A 20 -9.96 5.55 11.36
CA ASN A 20 -11.10 5.30 10.48
C ASN A 20 -10.67 4.58 9.21
N PHE A 21 -9.51 4.95 8.65
CA PHE A 21 -8.93 4.29 7.48
C PHE A 21 -8.70 2.79 7.73
N VAL A 22 -8.03 2.45 8.83
CA VAL A 22 -7.83 1.03 9.20
C VAL A 22 -9.16 0.35 9.52
N ARG A 23 -10.05 0.99 10.28
CA ARG A 23 -11.38 0.44 10.60
C ARG A 23 -12.19 0.11 9.35
N TYR A 24 -12.14 0.99 8.35
CA TYR A 24 -12.81 0.79 7.06
C TYR A 24 -12.27 -0.46 6.36
N TYR A 25 -10.94 -0.60 6.26
CA TYR A 25 -10.33 -1.80 5.69
C TYR A 25 -10.76 -3.07 6.43
N LEU A 26 -10.71 -3.08 7.76
CA LEU A 26 -11.11 -4.26 8.56
C LEU A 26 -12.57 -4.64 8.31
N HIS A 27 -13.46 -3.64 8.23
CA HIS A 27 -14.88 -3.87 7.95
C HIS A 27 -15.11 -4.42 6.54
N GLN A 28 -14.50 -3.79 5.52
CA GLN A 28 -14.67 -4.21 4.13
C GLN A 28 -14.14 -5.63 3.87
N ASN A 29 -13.02 -5.99 4.50
CA ASN A 29 -12.41 -7.31 4.34
C ASN A 29 -12.90 -8.33 5.39
N GLN A 30 -13.95 -7.99 6.15
CA GLN A 30 -14.54 -8.85 7.18
C GLN A 30 -13.52 -9.38 8.21
N VAL A 31 -12.46 -8.60 8.47
CA VAL A 31 -11.43 -8.97 9.44
C VAL A 31 -12.00 -8.77 10.84
N ALA A 32 -12.08 -9.86 11.59
CA ALA A 32 -12.54 -9.82 12.96
C ALA A 32 -11.62 -8.95 13.82
N MET A 33 -12.20 -7.97 14.51
CA MET A 33 -11.50 -7.11 15.46
C MET A 33 -10.79 -7.90 16.57
N LYS A 34 -11.32 -9.09 16.93
CA LYS A 34 -10.68 -10.02 17.85
C LYS A 34 -9.32 -10.51 17.33
N THR A 35 -9.24 -10.89 16.04
CA THR A 35 -7.98 -11.31 15.41
C THR A 35 -6.91 -10.24 15.52
N VAL A 36 -7.29 -8.98 15.29
CA VAL A 36 -6.37 -7.84 15.38
C VAL A 36 -5.98 -7.55 16.83
N SER A 37 -6.93 -7.61 17.78
CA SER A 37 -6.62 -7.38 19.19
C SER A 37 -5.70 -8.45 19.77
N ASP A 38 -5.97 -9.72 19.43
CA ASP A 38 -5.18 -10.87 19.86
C ASP A 38 -3.78 -10.81 19.26
N GLY A 39 -3.67 -10.51 17.95
CA GLY A 39 -2.38 -10.35 17.28
C GLY A 39 -1.54 -9.18 17.79
N LEU A 40 -2.19 -8.11 18.27
CA LEU A 40 -1.51 -6.98 18.92
C LEU A 40 -1.19 -7.22 20.40
N GLY A 41 -1.78 -8.24 21.03
CA GLY A 41 -1.66 -8.48 22.47
C GLY A 41 -2.34 -7.39 23.32
N VAL A 42 -3.43 -6.80 22.82
CA VAL A 42 -4.15 -5.71 23.51
C VAL A 42 -5.62 -6.06 23.71
N ARG A 43 -6.26 -5.41 24.68
CA ARG A 43 -7.71 -5.54 24.88
C ARG A 43 -8.48 -4.93 23.70
N TYR A 44 -9.67 -5.46 23.44
CA TYR A 44 -10.58 -4.93 22.41
C TYR A 44 -10.87 -3.43 22.57
N SER A 45 -11.06 -2.96 23.82
CA SER A 45 -11.27 -1.54 24.11
C SER A 45 -10.08 -0.67 23.72
N THR A 46 -8.85 -1.17 23.92
CA THR A 46 -7.62 -0.49 23.51
C THR A 46 -7.52 -0.40 22.00
N LEU A 47 -7.77 -1.50 21.28
CA LEU A 47 -7.84 -1.49 19.81
C LEU A 47 -8.89 -0.49 19.31
N ASN A 48 -10.10 -0.52 19.90
CA ASN A 48 -11.17 0.40 19.52
C ASN A 48 -10.78 1.87 19.74
N ASN A 49 -10.01 2.18 20.79
CA ASN A 49 -9.47 3.53 21.01
C ASN A 49 -8.48 3.94 19.92
N TYR A 50 -7.58 3.05 19.50
CA TYR A 50 -6.68 3.33 18.36
C TYR A 50 -7.48 3.65 17.10
N LEU A 51 -8.50 2.85 16.81
CA LEU A 51 -9.34 2.98 15.62
C LEU A 51 -10.35 4.15 15.68
N LYS A 52 -10.41 4.90 16.79
CA LYS A 52 -11.18 6.15 16.90
C LYS A 52 -10.30 7.40 16.75
N ASN A 53 -9.00 7.25 16.94
CA ASN A 53 -8.08 8.37 16.89
C ASN A 53 -7.73 8.73 15.45
N THR A 54 -7.58 10.02 15.18
CA THR A 54 -7.09 10.53 13.88
C THR A 54 -5.65 10.14 13.62
N SER A 55 -4.87 9.91 14.67
CA SER A 55 -3.50 9.42 14.61
C SER A 55 -3.19 8.47 15.76
N PHE A 56 -2.23 7.58 15.55
CA PHE A 56 -1.69 6.69 16.57
C PHE A 56 -0.25 6.31 16.21
N GLN A 57 0.41 5.55 17.09
CA GLN A 57 1.82 5.22 16.93
C GLN A 57 2.07 4.38 15.67
N PHE A 58 3.12 4.73 14.92
CA PHE A 58 3.54 4.01 13.72
C PHE A 58 3.70 2.51 13.94
N THR A 59 4.28 2.11 15.07
CA THR A 59 4.46 0.69 15.44
C THR A 59 3.14 -0.07 15.49
N ILE A 60 2.04 0.58 15.90
CA ILE A 60 0.71 -0.05 15.91
C ILE A 60 0.23 -0.28 14.48
N LEU A 61 0.37 0.73 13.60
CA LEU A 61 0.01 0.61 12.18
C LEU A 61 0.80 -0.52 11.52
N TRP A 62 2.12 -0.55 11.75
CA TRP A 62 3.02 -1.56 11.21
C TRP A 62 2.60 -2.98 11.61
N ARG A 63 2.31 -3.18 12.90
CA ARG A 63 1.88 -4.50 13.39
C ARG A 63 0.51 -4.89 12.84
N MET A 64 -0.43 -3.94 12.76
CA MET A 64 -1.72 -4.19 12.11
C MET A 64 -1.53 -4.65 10.67
N SER A 65 -0.67 -3.97 9.89
CA SER A 65 -0.33 -4.37 8.52
C SER A 65 0.13 -5.82 8.43
N GLN A 66 1.01 -6.25 9.34
CA GLN A 66 1.52 -7.62 9.39
C GLN A 66 0.43 -8.64 9.76
N ILE A 67 -0.44 -8.30 10.73
CA ILE A 67 -1.50 -9.21 11.21
C ILE A 67 -2.53 -9.48 10.13
N VAL A 68 -2.93 -8.46 9.37
CA VAL A 68 -3.95 -8.59 8.33
C VAL A 68 -3.37 -8.84 6.93
N ASN A 69 -2.04 -8.97 6.84
CA ASN A 69 -1.30 -9.11 5.59
C ASN A 69 -1.69 -8.03 4.55
N TYR A 70 -1.73 -6.77 4.98
CA TYR A 70 -2.08 -5.63 4.14
C TYR A 70 -1.12 -4.46 4.36
N ASN A 71 -0.63 -3.87 3.27
CA ASN A 71 0.34 -2.79 3.36
C ASN A 71 -0.36 -1.42 3.50
N PHE A 72 -0.83 -1.10 4.72
CA PHE A 72 -1.44 0.20 5.02
C PHE A 72 -0.55 1.40 4.66
N LEU A 73 0.78 1.22 4.66
CA LEU A 73 1.72 2.31 4.37
C LEU A 73 1.69 2.68 2.89
N MET A 74 1.66 1.68 2.01
CA MET A 74 1.64 1.92 0.58
C MET A 74 0.29 2.51 0.15
N ASP A 75 -0.82 2.01 0.69
CA ASP A 75 -2.16 2.55 0.43
C ASP A 75 -2.29 4.01 0.89
N LEU A 76 -1.76 4.34 2.08
CA LEU A 76 -1.65 5.74 2.51
C LEU A 76 -0.70 6.57 1.61
N GLY A 77 0.33 5.94 1.05
CA GLY A 77 1.23 6.53 0.07
C GLY A 77 0.53 6.86 -1.25
N GLU A 78 -0.40 6.02 -1.70
CA GLU A 78 -1.26 6.31 -2.86
C GLU A 78 -2.14 7.53 -2.59
N TRP A 79 -2.72 7.63 -1.39
CA TRP A 79 -3.47 8.81 -0.95
C TRP A 79 -2.63 10.09 -0.88
N LEU A 80 -1.35 9.96 -0.58
CA LEU A 80 -0.42 11.09 -0.55
C LEU A 80 -0.21 11.67 -1.96
N GLY A 81 -0.43 10.88 -3.02
CA GLY A 81 -0.35 11.34 -4.41
C GLY A 81 1.07 11.71 -4.85
N ILE A 82 2.09 11.26 -4.10
CA ILE A 82 3.50 11.47 -4.45
C ILE A 82 4.03 10.16 -5.04
N PRO A 83 4.44 10.13 -6.32
CA PRO A 83 4.98 8.93 -6.94
C PRO A 83 6.21 8.41 -6.18
N TYR A 84 6.20 7.12 -5.88
CA TYR A 84 7.36 6.40 -5.36
C TYR A 84 7.43 5.04 -6.03
N GLU A 85 8.65 4.66 -6.44
CA GLU A 85 8.90 3.35 -7.02
C GLU A 85 9.78 2.54 -6.08
N THR A 86 9.30 1.35 -5.75
CA THR A 86 10.07 0.35 -5.02
C THR A 86 11.22 -0.19 -5.88
N LYS A 87 12.24 -0.74 -5.23
CA LYS A 87 13.35 -1.41 -5.93
C LYS A 87 12.86 -2.56 -6.81
N ALA A 88 11.83 -3.28 -6.37
CA ALA A 88 11.24 -4.38 -7.11
C ALA A 88 10.53 -3.88 -8.38
N GLU A 89 9.75 -2.79 -8.29
CA GLU A 89 9.11 -2.19 -9.46
C GLU A 89 10.13 -1.71 -10.49
N LYS A 90 11.24 -1.11 -10.05
CA LYS A 90 12.33 -0.72 -10.96
C LYS A 90 12.93 -1.92 -11.68
N ALA A 91 13.26 -2.97 -10.94
CA ALA A 91 13.79 -4.20 -11.52
C ALA A 91 12.80 -4.86 -12.49
N LEU A 92 11.50 -4.86 -12.17
CA LEU A 92 10.45 -5.37 -13.04
C LEU A 92 10.32 -4.55 -14.33
N LYS A 93 10.42 -3.21 -14.25
CA LYS A 93 10.42 -2.34 -15.43
C LYS A 93 11.63 -2.61 -16.33
N GLU A 94 12.82 -2.75 -15.75
CA GLU A 94 14.03 -3.11 -16.51
C GLU A 94 13.90 -4.47 -17.19
N GLN A 95 13.34 -5.48 -16.51
CA GLN A 95 13.06 -6.79 -17.09
C GLN A 95 12.05 -6.72 -18.23
N LEU A 96 10.95 -5.97 -18.05
CA LEU A 96 9.95 -5.76 -19.09
C LEU A 96 10.54 -5.06 -20.32
N GLU A 97 11.37 -4.04 -20.12
CA GLU A 97 12.05 -3.37 -21.23
C GLU A 97 12.99 -4.32 -21.98
N SER A 98 13.72 -5.18 -21.27
CA SER A 98 14.58 -6.20 -21.87
C SER A 98 13.77 -7.20 -22.69
N LEU A 99 12.71 -7.75 -22.10
CA LEU A 99 11.84 -8.73 -22.77
C LEU A 99 11.09 -8.14 -23.97
N HIS A 100 10.72 -6.86 -23.92
CA HIS A 100 10.11 -6.18 -25.06
C HIS A 100 11.09 -6.02 -26.22
N LYS A 101 12.35 -5.66 -25.94
CA LYS A 101 13.39 -5.56 -26.99
C LYS A 101 13.66 -6.92 -27.64
N GLU A 102 13.77 -7.97 -26.83
CA GLU A 102 13.98 -9.33 -27.32
C GLU A 102 12.81 -9.80 -28.20
N ASN A 103 11.57 -9.62 -27.76
CA ASN A 103 10.39 -9.95 -28.56
C ASN A 103 10.34 -9.19 -29.89
N GLN A 104 10.66 -7.90 -29.89
CA GLN A 104 10.72 -7.13 -31.13
C GLN A 104 11.79 -7.64 -32.09
N ALA A 105 12.95 -8.07 -31.59
CA ALA A 105 14.00 -8.66 -32.41
C ALA A 105 13.55 -10.00 -33.02
N LEU A 106 12.98 -10.88 -32.20
CA LEU A 106 12.46 -12.18 -32.64
C LEU A 106 11.30 -12.04 -33.64
N GLN A 107 10.43 -11.04 -33.47
CA GLN A 107 9.35 -10.77 -34.42
C GLN A 107 9.89 -10.38 -35.79
N LYS A 108 10.92 -9.51 -35.84
CA LYS A 108 11.58 -9.13 -37.10
C LYS A 108 12.27 -10.32 -37.77
N GLU A 109 12.96 -11.17 -36.99
CA GLU A 109 13.59 -12.37 -37.52
C GLU A 109 12.55 -13.33 -38.12
N ASN A 110 11.45 -13.58 -37.40
CA ASN A 110 10.34 -14.40 -37.89
C ASN A 110 9.70 -13.81 -39.16
N GLU A 111 9.53 -12.50 -39.23
CA GLU A 111 8.99 -11.82 -40.41
C GLU A 111 9.90 -12.04 -41.62
N LEU A 112 11.21 -11.83 -41.46
CA LEU A 112 12.20 -12.06 -42.51
C LEU A 112 12.23 -13.54 -42.97
N LEU A 113 12.21 -14.49 -42.04
CA LEU A 113 12.17 -15.92 -42.37
C LEU A 113 10.88 -16.28 -43.12
N ARG A 114 9.74 -15.71 -42.74
CA ARG A 114 8.47 -15.91 -43.45
C ARG A 114 8.49 -15.32 -44.85
N GLU A 115 9.15 -14.17 -45.05
CA GLU A 115 9.33 -13.60 -46.39
C GLU A 115 10.20 -14.48 -47.28
N LEU A 116 11.28 -15.05 -46.73
CA LEU A 116 12.16 -15.97 -47.46
C LEU A 116 11.45 -17.26 -47.86
N LEU A 117 10.62 -17.83 -46.99
CA LEU A 117 9.85 -19.06 -47.26
C LEU A 117 8.68 -18.87 -48.24
N LYS A 118 8.25 -17.62 -48.48
CA LYS A 118 7.20 -17.30 -49.47
C LYS A 118 7.75 -17.11 -50.88
N ARG A 119 9.07 -17.04 -51.06
CA ARG A 119 9.74 -17.04 -52.36
C ARG A 119 10.04 -18.46 -52.82
#